data_AF-A0A7C3DLQ6-F1
#
_entry.id   AF-A0A7C3DLQ6-F1
#
_cell.length_a   1.000
_cell.length_b   1.000
_cell.length_c   1.000
_cell.angle_alpha   90.00
_cell.angle_beta   90.00
_cell.angle_gamma   90.00
#
_symmetry.space_group_name_H-M   'P 1'
#
loop_
_entity.id
_entity.type
_entity.pdbx_description
1 polymer ?
#
loop_
_entity_poly.entity_id
_entity_poly.type
_entity_poly.pdbx_seq_one_letter_code
_entity_poly.pdbx_strand_id
1 'polypeptide(L)' 'MKTTKNMEPGKTRKVKTLRQLATEYGVSENTMRKWLRPIEHKLKRCSRTLNPKQVKMVYEFLDEP' A
#
# COMPACT_ATOMS: atom_id res chain seq x y z
N MET A 1 23.88 -21.97 -14.76
CA MET A 1 23.56 -20.93 -15.77
C MET A 1 22.27 -21.29 -16.47
N LYS A 2 21.27 -20.41 -16.37
CA LYS A 2 20.11 -20.17 -17.25
C LYS A 2 18.98 -19.58 -16.40
N THR A 3 19.04 -18.26 -16.35
CA THR A 3 17.97 -17.29 -16.14
C THR A 3 16.61 -17.80 -16.63
N THR A 4 15.65 -17.88 -15.71
CA THR A 4 14.23 -17.52 -15.95
C THR A 4 13.59 -17.22 -14.59
N LYS A 5 13.97 -16.09 -13.97
CA LYS A 5 13.10 -15.46 -12.97
C LYS A 5 12.01 -14.67 -13.69
N ASN A 6 11.19 -15.38 -14.47
CA ASN A 6 9.95 -14.87 -15.05
C ASN A 6 8.83 -15.41 -14.18
N MET A 7 8.64 -14.79 -13.02
CA MET A 7 7.48 -15.08 -12.17
C MET A 7 6.40 -14.02 -12.40
N GLU A 8 5.59 -14.31 -13.42
CA GLU A 8 4.12 -14.19 -13.47
C GLU A 8 3.46 -12.80 -13.73
N PRO A 9 2.86 -12.59 -14.93
CA PRO A 9 1.91 -11.51 -15.16
C PRO A 9 0.55 -11.86 -14.51
N GLY A 10 0.43 -11.66 -13.20
CA GLY A 10 -0.81 -11.96 -12.46
C GLY A 10 -0.96 -11.25 -11.11
N LYS A 11 -0.17 -10.21 -10.83
CA LYS A 11 -0.05 -9.63 -9.48
C LYS A 11 -0.98 -8.45 -9.23
N THR A 12 -2.30 -8.62 -9.27
CA THR A 12 -3.21 -7.48 -9.01
C THR A 12 -4.45 -7.80 -8.17
N ARG A 13 -4.29 -8.52 -7.06
CA ARG A 13 -5.31 -8.54 -5.99
C ARG A 13 -4.73 -8.55 -4.58
N LYS A 14 -3.51 -8.04 -4.37
CA LYS A 14 -2.94 -8.03 -3.01
C LYS A 14 -3.53 -6.88 -2.21
N VAL A 15 -4.57 -7.23 -1.45
CA VAL A 15 -5.01 -6.49 -0.29
C VAL A 15 -3.81 -6.33 0.65
N LYS A 16 -3.44 -5.08 1.00
CA LYS A 16 -2.31 -4.79 1.90
C LYS A 16 -2.82 -4.19 3.20
N THR A 17 -2.16 -4.50 4.31
CA THR A 17 -2.47 -3.84 5.58
C THR A 17 -1.67 -2.55 5.74
N LEU A 18 -2.12 -1.66 6.62
CA LEU A 18 -1.34 -0.48 7.02
C LEU A 18 0.04 -0.87 7.52
N ARG A 19 0.15 -1.98 8.27
CA ARG A 19 1.43 -2.51 8.73
C ARG A 19 2.38 -2.87 7.59
N GLN A 20 1.89 -3.53 6.54
CA GLN A 20 2.72 -3.86 5.38
C GLN A 20 3.22 -2.58 4.70
N LEU A 21 2.33 -1.62 4.48
CA LEU A 21 2.74 -0.35 3.88
C LEU A 21 3.73 0.40 4.79
N ALA A 22 3.48 0.45 6.11
CA ALA A 22 4.39 1.07 7.06
C ALA A 22 5.79 0.42 7.03
N THR A 23 5.85 -0.92 6.98
CA THR A 23 7.11 -1.66 6.80
C THR A 23 7.80 -1.36 5.47
N GLU A 24 7.06 -1.27 4.36
CA GLU A 24 7.62 -0.93 3.04
C GLU A 24 8.24 0.47 3.01
N TYR A 25 7.60 1.44 3.67
CA TYR A 25 8.08 2.81 3.78
C TYR A 25 9.07 3.03 4.95
N GLY A 26 9.40 1.98 5.71
CA GLY A 26 10.32 2.07 6.85
C GLY A 26 9.81 2.92 8.02
N VAL A 27 8.50 3.12 8.13
CA VAL A 27 7.86 3.94 9.18
C VAL A 27 7.02 3.08 10.14
N SER A 28 6.71 3.63 11.31
CA SER A 28 5.74 3.00 12.22
C SER A 28 4.32 3.11 11.67
N GLU A 29 3.44 2.16 12.01
CA GLU A 29 2.01 2.20 11.63
C GLU A 29 1.33 3.51 12.06
N ASN A 30 1.72 4.08 13.20
CA ASN A 30 1.16 5.35 13.69
C ASN A 30 1.57 6.53 12.79
N THR A 31 2.81 6.54 12.31
CA THR A 31 3.32 7.53 11.34
C THR A 31 2.60 7.38 10.02
N MET A 32 2.47 6.14 9.52
CA MET A 32 1.72 5.86 8.30
C MET A 32 0.26 6.32 8.42
N ARG A 33 -0.37 6.09 9.57
CA ARG A 33 -1.74 6.57 9.84
C ARG A 33 -1.84 8.09 9.81
N LYS A 34 -0.84 8.80 10.34
CA LYS A 34 -0.76 10.27 10.28
C LYS A 34 -0.64 10.77 8.83
N TRP A 35 0.21 10.14 8.03
CA TRP A 35 0.39 10.46 6.61
C TRP A 35 -0.91 10.26 5.81
N LEU A 36 -1.68 9.23 6.12
CA LEU A 36 -2.93 8.94 5.43
C LEU A 36 -4.15 9.73 5.94
N ARG A 37 -4.04 10.54 7.00
CA ARG A 37 -5.13 11.42 7.49
C ARG A 37 -5.77 12.29 6.40
N PRO A 38 -5.03 12.99 5.53
CA PRO A 38 -5.64 13.79 4.45
C PRO A 38 -6.49 12.99 3.46
N ILE A 39 -6.15 11.72 3.22
CA ILE A 39 -6.89 10.83 2.30
C ILE A 39 -7.80 9.84 3.03
N GLU A 40 -7.87 9.90 4.35
CA GLU A 40 -8.65 9.04 5.23
C GLU A 40 -10.11 8.90 4.80
N HIS A 41 -10.74 10.04 4.49
CA HIS A 41 -12.13 10.09 4.07
C HIS A 41 -12.36 9.31 2.77
N LYS A 42 -11.42 9.40 1.83
CA LYS A 42 -11.45 8.65 0.56
C LYS A 42 -11.24 7.14 0.79
N LEU A 43 -10.48 6.78 1.82
CA LEU A 43 -10.23 5.39 2.19
C LEU A 43 -11.40 4.74 2.97
N LYS A 44 -12.46 5.50 3.33
CA LYS A 44 -13.60 5.02 4.15
C LYS A 44 -13.12 4.25 5.37
N ARG A 45 -12.39 4.97 6.24
CA ARG A 45 -11.61 4.52 7.40
C ARG A 45 -12.31 3.50 8.32
N CYS A 46 -12.39 2.25 7.89
CA CYS A 46 -12.85 1.13 8.73
C CYS A 46 -12.20 -0.21 8.40
N SER A 47 -11.32 -0.27 7.41
CA SER A 47 -10.74 -1.55 7.01
C SER A 47 -9.31 -1.70 7.52
N ARG A 48 -9.09 -2.75 8.31
CA ARG A 48 -7.77 -3.25 8.76
C ARG A 48 -6.85 -3.58 7.56
N THR A 49 -7.46 -3.66 6.38
CA THR A 49 -6.90 -4.07 5.12
C THR A 49 -7.32 -3.10 4.01
N LEU A 50 -6.39 -2.68 3.17
CA LEU A 50 -6.61 -1.81 2.02
C LEU A 50 -6.75 -2.67 0.77
N ASN A 51 -7.85 -2.48 0.05
CA ASN A 51 -8.05 -3.08 -1.27
C ASN A 51 -7.00 -2.57 -2.26
N PRO A 52 -6.67 -3.31 -3.33
CA PRO A 52 -5.66 -2.90 -4.31
C PRO A 52 -5.89 -1.50 -4.89
N LYS A 53 -7.15 -1.08 -5.08
CA LYS A 53 -7.48 0.30 -5.50
C LYS A 53 -7.10 1.34 -4.46
N GLN A 54 -7.36 1.07 -3.18
CA GLN A 54 -6.98 1.95 -2.07
C GLN A 54 -5.45 2.00 -1.89
N VAL A 55 -4.79 0.85 -2.05
CA VAL A 55 -3.32 0.75 -2.04
C VAL A 55 -2.72 1.61 -3.15
N LYS A 56 -3.28 1.57 -4.36
CA LYS A 56 -2.86 2.46 -5.45
C LYS A 56 -3.00 3.93 -5.06
N MET A 57 -4.14 4.34 -4.47
CA MET A 57 -4.33 5.72 -4.00
C MET A 57 -3.33 6.13 -2.92
N VAL A 58 -2.94 5.21 -2.04
CA VAL A 58 -1.91 5.47 -1.03
C VAL A 58 -0.55 5.66 -1.69
N TYR A 59 -0.18 4.82 -2.65
CA TYR A 59 1.05 5.00 -3.43
C TYR A 59 1.04 6.33 -4.17
N GLU A 60 -0.01 6.64 -4.92
CA GLU A 60 -0.11 7.93 -5.64
C GLU A 60 -0.04 9.14 -4.70
N PHE A 61 -0.51 9.02 -3.45
CA PHE A 61 -0.43 10.09 -2.47
C PHE A 61 0.94 10.23 -1.79
N LEU A 62 1.68 9.13 -1.63
CA LEU A 62 2.99 9.10 -0.95
C LEU A 62 4.19 9.20 -1.90
N ASP A 63 4.00 8.85 -3.17
CA ASP A 63 5.02 8.82 -4.23
C ASP A 63 4.98 10.10 -5.08
N GLU A 64 4.32 11.17 -4.61
CA GLU A 64 4.35 12.47 -5.29
C GLU A 64 5.76 13.09 -5.13
N PRO A 65 6.44 13.50 -6.24
CA PRO A 65 7.73 14.18 -6.20
C PRO A 65 7.66 15.62 -5.66
#